data_AF-A0AAU6WS24-F1
#
_entry.id   AF-A0AAU6WS24-F1
#
_cell.length_a   1.000
_cell.length_b   1.000
_cell.length_c   1.000
_cell.angle_alpha   90.00
_cell.angle_beta   90.00
_cell.angle_gamma   90.00
#
_symmetry.space_group_name_H-M   'P 1'
#
loop_
_entity.id
_entity.type
_entity.pdbx_description
1 polymer ?
#
loop_
_entity_poly.entity_id
_entity_poly.type
_entity_poly.pdbx_seq_one_letter_code
_entity_poly.pdbx_strand_id
1 'polypeptide(L)'
;MPDRHLQKSRQRNPDIKKINETTHRVVLTSDFGNKLIDFEISGDDFKLNYVLPDLDRKIVINFLKNDFQQLLRQKYPVTESFENETSRIYLSKIDAKTYYLFFNKQNGLLKKIIYTKNNKEKIDFTFEAKKHIFADSINLQHKDFKINIKLFQITENE
;
A
#
# COMPACT_ATOMS: atom_id res chain seq x y z
N MET A 1 -21.97 -34.77 -35.12
CA MET A 1 -22.47 -34.26 -33.82
C MET A 1 -21.27 -33.76 -33.03
N PRO A 2 -21.34 -32.56 -32.45
CA PRO A 2 -20.32 -31.53 -32.70
C PRO A 2 -19.36 -31.29 -31.54
N ASP A 3 -18.08 -31.09 -31.86
CA ASP A 3 -17.15 -30.37 -30.99
C ASP A 3 -17.44 -28.87 -31.14
N ARG A 4 -18.02 -28.28 -30.10
CA ARG A 4 -18.31 -26.84 -30.06
C ARG A 4 -17.01 -26.08 -29.83
N HIS A 5 -16.69 -25.24 -30.82
CA HIS A 5 -15.91 -24.03 -30.70
C HIS A 5 -16.13 -23.33 -29.34
N LEU A 6 -15.06 -23.11 -28.58
CA LEU A 6 -15.04 -22.05 -27.57
C LEU A 6 -14.14 -20.93 -28.10
N GLN A 7 -14.79 -19.88 -28.59
CA GLN A 7 -14.14 -18.60 -28.92
C GLN A 7 -13.60 -18.00 -27.62
N LYS A 8 -12.30 -17.68 -27.56
CA LYS A 8 -11.76 -16.78 -26.54
C LYS A 8 -12.14 -15.35 -26.91
N SER A 9 -13.16 -14.79 -26.26
CA SER A 9 -13.45 -13.36 -26.30
C SER A 9 -12.39 -12.60 -25.49
N ARG A 10 -11.83 -11.57 -26.11
CA ARG A 10 -10.94 -10.59 -25.48
C ARG A 10 -11.73 -9.77 -24.46
N GLN A 11 -11.42 -9.91 -23.17
CA GLN A 11 -11.85 -8.96 -22.14
C GLN A 11 -10.63 -8.07 -21.79
N ARG A 12 -10.83 -6.75 -21.86
CA ARG A 12 -9.80 -5.74 -21.56
C ARG A 12 -9.65 -5.61 -20.06
N ASN A 13 -8.43 -5.80 -19.57
CA ASN A 13 -8.03 -5.51 -18.20
C ASN A 13 -7.75 -4.00 -18.03
N PRO A 14 -7.86 -3.46 -16.81
CA PRO A 14 -7.47 -2.10 -16.47
C PRO A 14 -5.95 -2.02 -16.62
N ASP A 15 -5.51 -1.01 -17.36
CA ASP A 15 -4.11 -0.80 -17.71
C ASP A 15 -3.27 -0.42 -16.47
N ILE A 16 -2.90 -1.42 -15.67
CA ILE A 16 -1.72 -1.32 -14.83
C ILE A 16 -0.53 -1.65 -15.74
N LYS A 17 -0.11 -0.67 -16.54
CA LYS A 17 1.16 -0.74 -17.25
C LYS A 17 2.26 -0.84 -16.19
N LYS A 18 2.92 -1.99 -16.15
CA LYS A 18 4.06 -2.29 -15.28
C LYS A 18 5.26 -1.47 -15.78
N ILE A 19 5.37 -0.23 -15.32
CA ILE A 19 6.44 0.70 -15.72
C ILE A 19 7.59 0.50 -14.71
N ASN A 20 8.42 -0.52 -14.93
CA ASN A 20 9.54 -0.96 -14.07
C ASN A 20 9.14 -1.55 -12.69
N GLU A 21 9.92 -2.53 -12.21
CA GLU A 21 9.62 -3.36 -11.02
C GLU A 21 9.50 -2.60 -9.69
N THR A 22 9.83 -1.31 -9.66
CA THR A 22 9.81 -0.45 -8.47
C THR A 22 8.79 0.70 -8.55
N THR A 23 8.23 0.99 -9.72
CA THR A 23 7.29 2.12 -9.88
C THR A 23 5.85 1.65 -9.72
N HIS A 24 5.10 2.36 -8.89
CA HIS A 24 3.70 2.11 -8.62
C HIS A 24 2.90 3.35 -9.01
N ARG A 25 1.81 3.17 -9.78
CA ARG A 25 0.85 4.23 -10.06
C ARG A 25 -0.34 4.10 -9.14
N VAL A 26 -0.68 5.17 -8.44
CA VAL A 26 -1.83 5.26 -7.55
C VAL A 26 -2.80 6.26 -8.13
N VAL A 27 -4.06 5.84 -8.27
CA VAL A 27 -5.16 6.68 -8.72
C VAL A 27 -6.23 6.69 -7.64
N LEU A 28 -6.55 7.86 -7.11
CA LEU A 28 -7.64 8.08 -6.18
C LEU A 28 -8.81 8.68 -6.94
N THR A 29 -9.99 8.08 -6.78
CA THR A 29 -11.24 8.51 -7.41
C THR A 29 -12.29 8.77 -6.33
N SER A 30 -13.26 9.63 -6.63
CA SER A 30 -14.48 9.74 -5.82
C SER A 30 -15.40 8.54 -6.10
N ASP A 31 -16.43 8.38 -5.26
CA ASP A 31 -17.49 7.37 -5.46
C ASP A 31 -18.25 7.56 -6.80
N PHE A 32 -18.16 8.76 -7.38
CA PHE A 32 -18.74 9.08 -8.69
C PHE A 32 -17.79 8.81 -9.87
N GLY A 33 -16.62 8.20 -9.63
CA GLY A 33 -15.66 7.83 -10.67
C GLY A 33 -14.77 8.98 -11.17
N ASN A 34 -14.94 10.19 -10.63
CA ASN A 34 -14.07 11.31 -10.96
C ASN A 34 -12.69 11.08 -10.36
N LYS A 35 -11.65 11.26 -11.18
CA LYS A 35 -10.27 11.26 -10.71
C LYS A 35 -10.06 12.45 -9.77
N LEU A 36 -9.58 12.16 -8.56
CA LEU A 36 -9.21 13.15 -7.57
C LEU A 36 -7.70 13.41 -7.63
N ILE A 37 -6.90 12.35 -7.64
CA ILE A 37 -5.43 12.42 -7.66
C ILE A 37 -4.88 11.21 -8.43
N ASP A 38 -3.81 11.41 -9.20
CA ASP A 38 -3.06 10.36 -9.90
C ASP A 38 -1.57 10.67 -9.79
N PHE A 39 -0.81 9.73 -9.24
CA PHE A 39 0.64 9.88 -9.10
C PHE A 39 1.36 8.55 -9.29
N GLU A 40 2.65 8.64 -9.60
CA GLU A 40 3.59 7.53 -9.65
C GLU A 40 4.61 7.67 -8.51
N ILE A 41 4.95 6.56 -7.86
CA ILE A 41 6.00 6.46 -6.83
C ILE A 41 7.00 5.38 -7.22
N SER A 42 8.29 5.71 -7.21
CA SER A 42 9.39 4.76 -7.40
C SER A 42 10.50 5.05 -6.39
N GLY A 43 10.59 4.27 -5.31
CA GLY A 43 11.50 4.59 -4.21
C GLY A 43 11.20 5.98 -3.63
N ASP A 44 12.15 6.90 -3.75
CA ASP A 44 12.03 8.28 -3.27
C ASP A 44 11.42 9.26 -4.30
N ASP A 45 11.27 8.82 -5.55
CA ASP A 45 10.69 9.61 -6.64
C ASP A 45 9.16 9.62 -6.54
N PHE A 46 8.60 10.81 -6.76
CA PHE A 46 7.16 11.04 -6.80
C PHE A 46 6.84 11.93 -8.00
N LYS A 47 5.96 11.45 -8.87
CA LYS A 47 5.50 12.19 -10.05
C LYS A 47 3.99 12.35 -9.98
N LEU A 48 3.53 13.58 -9.90
CA LEU A 48 2.11 13.91 -9.93
C LEU A 48 1.65 13.97 -11.40
N ASN A 49 0.72 13.09 -11.77
CA ASN A 49 0.13 13.07 -13.11
C ASN A 49 -1.14 13.94 -13.19
N TYR A 50 -1.91 13.97 -12.10
CA TYR A 50 -3.13 14.79 -12.00
C TYR A 50 -3.48 15.04 -10.53
N VAL A 51 -4.04 16.20 -10.26
CA VAL A 51 -4.66 16.56 -8.98
C VAL A 51 -5.85 17.46 -9.25
N LEU A 52 -6.97 17.20 -8.58
CA LEU A 52 -8.12 18.09 -8.58
C LEU A 52 -7.69 19.45 -7.96
N PRO A 53 -8.02 20.61 -8.54
CA PRO A 53 -7.51 21.91 -8.09
C PRO A 53 -7.67 22.16 -6.58
N ASP A 54 -8.78 21.74 -5.97
CA ASP A 54 -9.02 21.90 -4.54
C ASP A 54 -8.08 21.07 -3.64
N LEU A 55 -7.53 19.99 -4.20
CA LEU A 55 -6.56 19.09 -3.58
C LEU A 55 -5.11 19.45 -3.94
N ASP A 56 -4.89 20.41 -4.85
CA ASP A 56 -3.56 20.87 -5.28
C ASP A 56 -2.94 21.78 -4.21
N ARG A 57 -2.77 21.21 -3.01
CA ARG A 57 -2.14 21.83 -1.87
C ARG A 57 -0.91 21.02 -1.53
N LYS A 58 0.23 21.71 -1.42
CA LYS A 58 1.51 21.11 -1.05
C LYS A 58 1.42 20.20 0.18
N ILE A 59 0.59 20.57 1.17
CA ILE A 59 0.37 19.75 2.37
C ILE A 59 -0.31 18.41 2.08
N VAL A 60 -1.31 18.39 1.19
CA VAL A 60 -2.05 17.17 0.80
C VAL A 60 -1.16 16.26 -0.02
N ILE A 61 -0.47 16.82 -1.01
CA ILE A 61 0.44 16.05 -1.88
C ILE A 61 1.58 15.44 -1.07
N ASN A 62 2.20 16.22 -0.17
CA ASN A 62 3.28 15.72 0.68
C ASN A 62 2.80 14.65 1.67
N PHE A 63 1.57 14.79 2.18
CA PHE A 63 0.97 13.80 3.06
C PHE A 63 0.82 12.45 2.34
N LEU A 64 0.19 12.44 1.17
CA LEU A 64 0.00 11.23 0.36
C LEU A 64 1.34 10.65 -0.11
N LYS A 65 2.27 11.49 -0.56
CA LYS A 65 3.62 11.06 -0.93
C LYS A 65 4.26 10.29 0.23
N ASN A 66 4.29 10.87 1.43
CA ASN A 66 4.93 10.24 2.59
C ASN A 66 4.28 8.90 2.95
N ASP A 67 2.95 8.85 2.95
CA ASP A 67 2.19 7.64 3.30
C ASP A 67 2.48 6.50 2.33
N PHE A 68 2.31 6.75 1.03
CA PHE A 68 2.47 5.72 0.02
C PHE A 68 3.95 5.34 -0.18
N GLN A 69 4.91 6.24 0.07
CA GLN A 69 6.33 5.86 0.13
C GLN A 69 6.63 4.89 1.27
N GLN A 70 5.99 5.03 2.43
CA GLN A 70 6.15 4.06 3.52
C GLN A 70 5.43 2.75 3.20
N LEU A 71 4.21 2.82 2.66
CA LEU A 71 3.40 1.66 2.34
C LEU A 71 4.02 0.78 1.25
N LEU A 72 4.54 1.39 0.18
CA LEU A 72 5.06 0.69 -1.00
C LEU A 72 6.54 0.31 -0.88
N ARG A 73 7.13 0.48 0.31
CA ARG A 73 8.52 0.08 0.56
C ARG A 73 8.67 -1.43 0.44
N GLN A 74 9.53 -1.86 -0.47
CA GLN A 74 9.76 -3.28 -0.77
C GLN A 74 10.83 -3.94 0.12
N LYS A 75 11.77 -3.16 0.68
CA LYS A 75 12.93 -3.69 1.40
C LYS A 75 12.98 -3.16 2.83
N TYR A 76 13.13 -4.08 3.77
CA TYR A 76 13.35 -3.82 5.19
C TYR A 76 14.58 -4.59 5.65
N PRO A 77 15.75 -3.95 5.79
CA PRO A 77 16.91 -4.59 6.41
C PRO A 77 16.56 -4.93 7.86
N VAL A 78 16.44 -6.21 8.16
CA VAL A 78 16.11 -6.69 9.50
C VAL A 78 17.35 -6.56 10.37
N THR A 79 17.24 -5.80 11.45
CA THR A 79 18.32 -5.63 12.44
C THR A 79 18.11 -6.56 13.63
N GLU A 80 16.86 -6.77 14.04
CA GLU A 80 16.51 -7.58 15.22
C GLU A 80 15.19 -8.32 14.96
N SER A 81 14.97 -9.43 15.66
CA SER A 81 13.71 -10.18 15.61
C SER A 81 13.25 -10.56 17.01
N PHE A 82 11.94 -10.48 17.24
CA PHE A 82 11.28 -10.84 18.48
C PHE A 82 10.12 -11.78 18.19
N GLU A 83 9.61 -12.42 19.23
CA GLU A 83 8.40 -13.22 19.13
C GLU A 83 7.50 -12.98 20.35
N ASN A 84 6.19 -13.00 20.14
CA ASN A 84 5.20 -13.12 21.20
C ASN A 84 4.29 -14.33 20.93
N GLU A 85 3.21 -14.49 21.69
CA GLU A 85 2.29 -15.64 21.54
C GLU A 85 1.74 -15.80 20.11
N THR A 86 1.41 -14.69 19.44
CA THR A 86 0.66 -14.71 18.17
C THR A 86 1.49 -14.28 16.96
N SER A 87 2.63 -13.62 17.16
CA SER A 87 3.35 -12.89 16.12
C SER A 87 4.86 -13.10 16.19
N ARG A 88 5.47 -13.18 15.00
CA ARG A 88 6.90 -12.92 14.77
C ARG A 88 7.06 -11.46 14.41
N ILE A 89 8.01 -10.77 15.05
CA ILE A 89 8.19 -9.33 14.91
C ILE A 89 9.59 -9.09 14.38
N TYR A 90 9.70 -8.43 13.22
CA TYR A 90 10.99 -8.02 12.68
C TYR A 90 11.15 -6.51 12.84
N LEU A 91 12.31 -6.11 13.35
CA LEU A 91 12.70 -4.71 13.50
C LEU A 91 13.63 -4.31 12.36
N SER A 92 13.32 -3.19 11.72
CA SER A 92 14.18 -2.58 10.71
C SER A 92 14.44 -1.13 11.09
N LYS A 93 15.73 -0.75 11.16
CA LYS A 93 16.18 0.62 11.46
C LYS A 93 16.91 1.17 10.25
N ILE A 94 16.50 2.35 9.79
CA ILE A 94 17.07 3.05 8.64
C ILE A 94 17.12 4.54 8.96
N ASP A 95 18.32 5.06 9.20
CA ASP A 95 18.53 6.41 9.72
C ASP A 95 17.68 6.68 10.97
N ALA A 96 16.84 7.71 10.92
CA ALA A 96 15.90 8.10 11.98
C ALA A 96 14.56 7.34 11.95
N LYS A 97 14.38 6.41 11.01
CA LYS A 97 13.14 5.65 10.79
C LYS A 97 13.27 4.25 11.36
N THR A 98 12.22 3.79 12.04
CA THR A 98 12.14 2.45 12.59
C THR A 98 10.82 1.81 12.18
N TYR A 99 10.88 0.53 11.80
CA TYR A 99 9.73 -0.26 11.38
C TYR A 99 9.66 -1.54 12.20
N TYR A 100 8.50 -1.81 12.77
CA TYR A 100 8.19 -3.09 13.41
C TYR A 100 7.18 -3.84 12.54
N LEU A 101 7.60 -4.95 11.95
CA LEU A 101 6.79 -5.76 11.06
C LEU A 101 6.27 -6.99 11.80
N PHE A 102 4.96 -7.09 11.96
CA PHE A 102 4.29 -8.15 12.70
C PHE A 102 3.71 -9.17 11.74
N PHE A 103 4.26 -10.38 11.75
CA PHE A 103 3.78 -11.52 10.98
C PHE A 103 3.05 -12.50 11.90
N ASN A 104 1.84 -12.90 11.52
CA ASN A 104 1.08 -13.90 12.27
C ASN A 104 1.81 -15.26 12.24
N LYS A 105 1.96 -15.90 13.40
CA LYS A 105 2.68 -17.17 13.53
C LYS A 105 2.00 -18.36 12.86
N GLN A 106 0.67 -18.36 12.79
CA GLN A 106 -0.13 -19.48 12.29
C GLN A 106 -0.11 -19.54 10.75
N ASN A 107 -0.28 -18.40 10.09
CA ASN A 107 -0.39 -18.34 8.63
C ASN A 107 0.75 -17.56 7.95
N GLY A 108 1.69 -16.99 8.70
CA GLY A 108 2.83 -16.26 8.15
C GLY A 108 2.48 -14.95 7.45
N LEU A 109 1.24 -14.46 7.55
CA LEU A 109 0.80 -13.23 6.89
C LEU A 109 1.25 -12.01 7.67
N LEU A 110 1.71 -10.98 6.96
CA LEU A 110 1.95 -9.66 7.53
C LEU A 110 0.61 -9.09 8.03
N LYS A 111 0.55 -8.74 9.31
CA LYS A 111 -0.64 -8.20 9.97
C LYS A 111 -0.52 -6.71 10.27
N LYS A 112 0.67 -6.27 10.67
CA LYS A 112 0.89 -4.88 11.08
C LYS A 112 2.29 -4.40 10.70
N ILE A 113 2.42 -3.14 10.29
CA ILE A 113 3.68 -2.40 10.32
C ILE A 113 3.49 -1.18 11.23
N ILE A 114 4.33 -1.04 12.24
CA ILE A 114 4.41 0.19 13.04
C ILE A 114 5.59 1.00 12.52
N TYR A 115 5.32 2.16 11.95
CA TYR A 115 6.34 3.12 11.53
C TYR A 115 6.55 4.18 12.60
N THR A 116 7.79 4.33 13.06
CA THR A 116 8.20 5.38 13.96
C THR A 116 9.32 6.23 13.34
N LYS A 117 9.37 7.50 13.73
CA LYS A 117 10.45 8.43 13.36
C LYS A 117 10.90 9.17 14.60
N ASN A 118 12.21 9.22 14.85
CA ASN A 118 12.78 9.79 16.07
C ASN A 118 12.13 9.21 17.35
N ASN A 119 11.93 7.89 17.39
CA ASN A 119 11.27 7.16 18.49
C ASN A 119 9.82 7.58 18.78
N LYS A 120 9.16 8.32 17.89
CA LYS A 120 7.72 8.63 17.98
C LYS A 120 6.97 7.85 16.92
N GLU A 121 5.93 7.16 17.33
CA GLU A 121 5.03 6.46 16.41
C GLU A 121 4.35 7.46 15.47
N LYS A 122 4.30 7.11 14.18
CA LYS A 122 3.80 7.99 13.12
C LYS A 122 2.60 7.40 12.43
N ILE A 123 2.75 6.17 11.94
CA ILE A 123 1.71 5.50 11.17
C ILE A 123 1.68 4.03 11.57
N ASP A 124 0.48 3.56 11.88
CA ASP A 124 0.15 2.16 12.02
C ASP A 124 -0.50 1.67 10.72
N PHE A 125 0.16 0.74 10.04
CA PHE A 125 -0.41 0.02 8.91
C PHE A 125 -0.96 -1.32 9.40
N THR A 126 -2.24 -1.57 9.21
CA THR A 126 -2.89 -2.85 9.53
C THR A 126 -3.38 -3.51 8.25
N PHE A 127 -3.03 -4.78 8.07
CA PHE A 127 -3.32 -5.55 6.86
C PHE A 127 -4.37 -6.63 7.16
N GLU A 128 -5.48 -6.57 6.44
CA GLU A 128 -6.48 -7.63 6.39
C GLU A 128 -6.23 -8.45 5.13
N ALA A 129 -5.40 -9.49 5.23
CA ALA A 129 -5.08 -10.38 4.12
C ALA A 129 -5.65 -11.77 4.35
N LYS A 130 -6.26 -12.36 3.30
CA LYS A 130 -6.60 -13.80 3.25
C LYS A 130 -5.52 -14.66 2.60
N LYS A 131 -4.60 -14.06 1.83
CA LYS A 131 -3.52 -14.75 1.09
C LYS A 131 -2.20 -13.96 1.20
N HIS A 132 -1.07 -14.62 0.97
CA HIS A 132 0.28 -14.00 1.06
C HIS A 132 0.54 -12.94 -0.02
N ILE A 133 -0.16 -13.01 -1.15
CA ILE A 133 0.12 -12.19 -2.34
C ILE A 133 -0.37 -10.75 -2.20
N PHE A 134 -1.55 -10.51 -1.62
CA PHE A 134 -2.14 -9.18 -1.46
C PHE A 134 -3.08 -9.13 -0.25
N ALA A 135 -3.20 -7.95 0.37
CA ALA A 135 -4.17 -7.69 1.42
C ALA A 135 -5.52 -7.26 0.82
N ASP A 136 -6.62 -7.79 1.34
CA ASP A 136 -8.00 -7.42 0.98
C ASP A 136 -8.26 -5.97 1.38
N SER A 137 -7.73 -5.54 2.53
CA SER A 137 -7.74 -4.15 2.96
C SER A 137 -6.48 -3.75 3.73
N ILE A 138 -6.15 -2.46 3.67
CA ILE A 138 -5.05 -1.85 4.41
C ILE A 138 -5.57 -0.61 5.10
N ASN A 139 -5.39 -0.53 6.42
CA ASN A 139 -5.74 0.63 7.22
C ASN A 139 -4.47 1.38 7.65
N LEU A 140 -4.39 2.67 7.33
CA LEU A 140 -3.31 3.57 7.71
C LEU A 140 -3.85 4.51 8.79
N GLN A 141 -3.37 4.32 10.02
CA GLN A 141 -3.74 5.17 11.14
C GLN A 141 -2.58 6.09 11.52
N HIS A 142 -2.75 7.39 11.26
CA HIS A 142 -1.79 8.41 11.67
C HIS A 142 -1.93 8.72 13.16
N LYS A 143 -0.80 8.85 13.85
CA LYS A 143 -0.79 9.22 15.28
C LYS A 143 -0.65 10.72 15.51
N ASP A 144 -0.01 11.42 14.58
CA ASP A 144 0.17 12.88 14.64
C ASP A 144 -1.09 13.64 14.19
N PHE A 145 -2.00 13.00 13.44
CA PHE A 145 -3.17 13.63 12.83
C PHE A 145 -4.43 12.78 13.04
N LYS A 146 -5.60 13.42 13.14
CA LYS A 146 -6.90 12.73 13.17
C LYS A 146 -7.34 12.30 11.76
N ILE A 147 -6.48 11.55 11.07
CA ILE A 147 -6.73 11.03 9.73
C ILE A 147 -6.57 9.51 9.76
N ASN A 148 -7.50 8.82 9.12
CA ASN A 148 -7.42 7.38 8.87
C ASN A 148 -7.74 7.15 7.39
N ILE A 149 -6.86 6.42 6.70
CA ILE A 149 -7.09 5.98 5.33
C ILE A 149 -7.32 4.48 5.35
N LYS A 150 -8.45 4.03 4.80
CA LYS A 150 -8.70 2.62 4.52
C LYS A 150 -8.69 2.38 3.02
N LEU A 151 -7.78 1.52 2.58
CA LEU A 151 -7.63 1.08 1.20
C LEU A 151 -8.28 -0.29 1.08
N PHE A 152 -9.05 -0.48 0.01
CA PHE A 152 -9.65 -1.76 -0.32
C PHE A 152 -9.07 -2.28 -1.62
N GLN A 153 -8.82 -3.58 -1.68
CA GLN A 153 -8.53 -4.23 -2.92
C GLN A 153 -9.78 -4.19 -3.81
N ILE A 154 -9.63 -3.67 -5.01
CA ILE A 154 -10.63 -3.84 -6.07
C ILE A 154 -10.15 -5.04 -6.89
N THR A 155 -10.78 -6.19 -6.67
CA THR A 155 -10.70 -7.30 -7.63
C THR A 155 -11.74 -7.04 -8.69
N GLU A 156 -11.34 -7.00 -9.95
CA GLU A 156 -12.31 -7.19 -11.03
C GLU A 156 -12.91 -8.58 -10.84
N ASN A 157 -14.20 -8.63 -10.54
CA ASN A 157 -14.94 -9.88 -10.68
C ASN A 157 -14.96 -10.18 -12.17
N GLU A 158 -14.28 -11.26 -12.59
CA GLU A 158 -14.42 -11.85 -13.92
C GLU A 158 -15.89 -12.24 -14.20
#